data_AF-A0A7X6P8L4-F1
#
_entry.id   AF-A0A7X6P8L4-F1
#
_cell.length_a   1.000
_cell.length_b   1.000
_cell.length_c   1.000
_cell.angle_alpha   90.00
_cell.angle_beta   90.00
_cell.angle_gamma   90.00
#
_symmetry.space_group_name_H-M   'P 1'
#
loop_
_entity.id
_entity.type
_entity.pdbx_description
1 polymer ?
#
loop_
_entity_poly.entity_id
_entity_poly.type
_entity_poly.pdbx_seq_one_letter_code
_entity_poly.pdbx_strand_id
1 'polypeptide(L)'
;YQTAQKAHILAFRNDLFLDSPDMTNATMESKIERVKQISQNRNYVIAITHCHSLDKLKYLQDFISRIQKEGFILKRLSDLKETEVPSII
;
A
#
# COMPACT_ATOMS: atom_id res chain seq x y z
N TYR A 1 -2.00 15.99 -7.89
CA TYR A 1 -0.60 15.96 -7.41
C TYR A 1 0.03 17.35 -7.38
N GLN A 2 0.08 18.08 -8.51
CA GLN A 2 0.72 19.40 -8.59
C GLN A 2 0.12 20.45 -7.63
N THR A 3 -1.20 20.48 -7.42
CA THR A 3 -1.84 21.39 -6.45
C THR A 3 -1.40 21.11 -5.00
N ALA A 4 -1.31 19.84 -4.61
CA ALA A 4 -0.88 19.45 -3.27
C ALA A 4 0.60 19.78 -3.04
N GLN A 5 1.45 19.55 -4.05
CA GLN A 5 2.88 19.94 -4.00
C GLN A 5 3.06 21.45 -3.84
N LYS A 6 2.30 22.27 -4.60
CA LYS A 6 2.31 23.74 -4.47
C LYS A 6 1.85 24.22 -3.09
N ALA A 7 0.98 23.46 -2.43
CA ALA A 7 0.49 23.75 -1.09
C ALA A 7 1.34 23.10 0.03
N HIS A 8 2.47 22.48 -0.29
CA HIS A 8 3.31 21.72 0.65
C HIS A 8 2.55 20.62 1.42
N ILE A 9 1.50 20.06 0.81
CA ILE A 9 0.74 18.94 1.36
C ILE A 9 1.38 17.65 0.87
N LEU A 10 1.73 16.77 1.82
CA LEU A 10 2.22 15.42 1.51
C LEU A 10 1.16 14.65 0.72
N ALA A 11 1.55 14.17 -0.45
CA ALA A 11 0.71 13.36 -1.30
C ALA A 11 1.48 12.10 -1.68
N PHE A 12 0.79 10.98 -1.62
CA PHE A 12 1.32 9.67 -1.99
C PHE A 12 0.48 9.07 -3.11
N ARG A 13 1.13 8.33 -4.00
CA ARG A 13 0.42 7.53 -5.00
C ARG A 13 0.05 6.19 -4.39
N ASN A 14 -1.23 5.82 -4.50
CA ASN A 14 -1.68 4.47 -4.16
C ASN A 14 -1.18 3.47 -5.22
N ASP A 15 -0.64 2.34 -4.76
CA ASP A 15 -0.19 1.26 -5.63
C ASP A 15 -1.23 0.16 -5.79
N LEU A 16 -2.01 -0.14 -4.73
CA LEU A 16 -3.05 -1.15 -4.78
C LEU A 16 -4.15 -0.95 -3.73
N PHE A 17 -5.36 -1.41 -4.06
CA PHE A 17 -6.43 -1.62 -3.09
C PHE A 17 -6.41 -3.07 -2.61
N LEU A 18 -6.42 -3.29 -1.29
CA LEU A 18 -6.41 -4.63 -0.71
C LEU A 18 -7.79 -5.28 -0.72
N ASP A 19 -8.85 -4.49 -0.59
CA ASP A 19 -10.21 -4.96 -0.35
C ASP A 19 -11.12 -4.93 -1.60
N SER A 20 -10.51 -4.91 -2.80
CA SER A 20 -11.21 -4.88 -4.09
C SER A 20 -10.51 -5.79 -5.11
N PRO A 21 -11.25 -6.52 -5.97
CA PRO A 21 -12.72 -6.50 -6.12
C PRO A 21 -13.48 -7.28 -5.04
N ASP A 22 -12.82 -8.23 -4.35
CA ASP A 22 -13.41 -9.05 -3.30
C ASP A 22 -12.37 -9.41 -2.22
N MET A 23 -12.80 -10.17 -1.21
CA MET A 23 -11.98 -10.62 -0.09
C MET A 23 -11.69 -12.12 -0.13
N THR A 24 -11.66 -12.73 -1.32
CA THR A 24 -11.36 -14.15 -1.45
C THR A 24 -9.87 -14.43 -1.23
N ASN A 25 -9.53 -15.67 -0.87
CA ASN A 25 -8.13 -16.10 -0.78
C ASN A 25 -7.40 -15.98 -2.13
N ALA A 26 -8.07 -16.24 -3.25
CA ALA A 26 -7.46 -16.09 -4.57
C ALA A 26 -7.07 -14.63 -4.86
N THR A 27 -7.96 -13.69 -4.52
CA THR A 27 -7.64 -12.26 -4.62
C THR A 27 -6.49 -11.89 -3.67
N MET A 28 -6.47 -12.40 -2.44
CA MET A 28 -5.38 -12.17 -1.49
C MET A 28 -4.01 -12.57 -2.04
N GLU A 29 -3.89 -13.79 -2.57
CA GLU A 29 -2.63 -14.27 -3.16
C GLU A 29 -2.21 -13.43 -4.36
N SER A 30 -3.17 -13.05 -5.22
CA SER A 30 -2.89 -12.14 -6.34
C SER A 30 -2.35 -10.77 -5.87
N LYS A 31 -2.87 -10.23 -4.75
CA LYS A 31 -2.37 -8.98 -4.16
C LYS A 31 -0.97 -9.15 -3.58
N ILE A 32 -0.68 -10.27 -2.92
CA ILE A 32 0.66 -10.57 -2.39
C ILE A 32 1.68 -10.63 -3.52
N GLU A 33 1.38 -11.35 -4.60
CA GLU A 33 2.25 -11.41 -5.78
C GLU A 33 2.41 -10.03 -6.43
N ARG A 34 1.36 -9.21 -6.45
CA ARG A 34 1.45 -7.84 -6.93
C ARG A 34 2.38 -6.98 -6.09
N VAL A 35 2.34 -7.12 -4.76
CA VAL A 35 3.27 -6.43 -3.84
C VAL A 35 4.70 -6.83 -4.15
N LYS A 36 4.98 -8.13 -4.32
CA LYS A 36 6.32 -8.63 -4.69
C LYS A 36 6.82 -8.07 -6.02
N GLN A 37 5.96 -7.97 -7.03
CA GLN A 37 6.33 -7.37 -8.32
C GLN A 37 6.68 -5.88 -8.20
N ILE A 38 5.91 -5.13 -7.40
CA ILE A 38 6.19 -3.70 -7.20
C ILE A 38 7.50 -3.52 -6.41
N SER A 39 7.74 -4.38 -5.42
CA SER A 39 8.94 -4.30 -4.58
C SER A 39 10.25 -4.63 -5.31
N GLN A 40 10.19 -5.23 -6.50
CA GLN A 40 11.37 -5.42 -7.35
C GLN A 40 11.96 -4.08 -7.82
N ASN A 41 11.12 -3.04 -7.95
CA ASN A 41 11.51 -1.75 -8.53
C ASN A 41 11.37 -0.57 -7.55
N ARG A 42 10.76 -0.80 -6.38
CA ARG A 42 10.47 0.25 -5.40
C ARG A 42 10.72 -0.24 -3.98
N ASN A 43 11.20 0.65 -3.12
CA ASN A 43 11.47 0.34 -1.71
C ASN A 43 10.21 0.22 -0.86
N TYR A 44 9.07 0.73 -1.35
CA TYR A 44 7.81 0.77 -0.62
C TYR A 44 6.65 0.43 -1.55
N VAL A 45 5.60 -0.14 -0.95
CA VAL A 45 4.31 -0.36 -1.60
C VAL A 45 3.25 0.30 -0.74
N ILE A 46 2.50 1.25 -1.31
CA ILE A 46 1.44 1.96 -0.61
C ILE A 46 0.12 1.32 -0.98
N ALA A 47 -0.56 0.75 0.01
CA ALA A 47 -1.83 0.08 -0.17
C ALA A 47 -2.94 0.76 0.63
N ILE A 48 -4.13 0.84 0.05
CA ILE A 48 -5.35 1.34 0.70
C ILE A 48 -6.29 0.15 0.96
N THR A 49 -6.95 0.18 2.11
CA THR A 49 -8.01 -0.77 2.48
C THR A 49 -9.10 -0.05 3.25
N HIS A 50 -10.35 -0.45 3.06
CA HIS A 50 -11.46 0.03 3.89
C HIS A 50 -11.83 -1.06 4.90
N CYS A 51 -11.82 -0.70 6.19
CA CYS A 51 -12.09 -1.63 7.28
C CYS A 51 -13.39 -1.23 8.02
N HIS A 52 -14.54 -1.45 7.38
CA HIS A 52 -15.86 -1.12 7.93
C HIS A 52 -16.65 -2.34 8.44
N SER A 53 -16.05 -3.54 8.41
CA SER A 53 -16.66 -4.77 8.95
C SER A 53 -15.62 -5.64 9.64
N LEU A 54 -16.10 -6.55 10.50
CA LEU A 54 -15.23 -7.53 11.17
C LEU A 54 -14.52 -8.45 10.16
N ASP A 55 -15.18 -8.81 9.07
CA ASP A 55 -14.59 -9.65 8.03
C ASP A 55 -13.46 -8.93 7.28
N LYS A 56 -13.61 -7.61 7.03
CA LYS A 56 -12.54 -6.77 6.47
C LYS A 56 -11.34 -6.65 7.40
N LEU A 57 -11.59 -6.59 8.72
CA LEU A 57 -10.53 -6.59 9.71
C LEU A 57 -9.76 -7.93 9.70
N LYS A 58 -10.48 -9.06 9.68
CA LYS A 58 -9.86 -10.39 9.59
C LYS A 58 -9.05 -10.56 8.31
N TYR A 59 -9.61 -10.15 7.17
CA TYR A 59 -8.90 -10.17 5.88
C TYR A 59 -7.61 -9.35 5.93
N LEU A 60 -7.65 -8.15 6.52
CA LEU A 60 -6.47 -7.30 6.68
C LEU A 60 -5.41 -7.95 7.59
N GLN A 61 -5.82 -8.54 8.70
CA GLN A 61 -4.91 -9.24 9.62
C GLN A 61 -4.23 -10.44 8.94
N ASP A 62 -4.99 -11.24 8.18
CA ASP A 62 -4.46 -12.35 7.40
C ASP A 62 -3.47 -11.88 6.34
N PHE A 63 -3.82 -10.82 5.59
CA PHE A 63 -2.94 -10.23 4.59
C PHE A 63 -1.62 -9.75 5.21
N ILE A 64 -1.69 -9.01 6.33
CA ILE A 64 -0.50 -8.52 7.05
C ILE A 64 0.36 -9.69 7.51
N SER A 65 -0.24 -10.74 8.09
CA SER A 65 0.49 -11.92 8.54
C SER A 65 1.22 -12.62 7.40
N ARG A 66 0.56 -12.79 6.25
CA ARG A 66 1.17 -13.45 5.08
C ARG A 66 2.29 -12.61 4.48
N ILE A 67 2.08 -11.31 4.26
CA ILE A 67 3.12 -10.47 3.66
C ILE A 67 4.35 -10.29 4.59
N GLN A 68 4.16 -10.34 5.92
CA GLN A 68 5.27 -10.36 6.87
C GLN A 68 6.12 -11.64 6.77
N LYS A 69 5.50 -12.80 6.50
CA LYS A 69 6.24 -14.06 6.25
C LYS A 69 7.07 -13.99 4.97
N GLU A 70 6.65 -13.19 4.00
CA GLU A 70 7.40 -12.91 2.77
C GLU A 70 8.54 -11.88 2.98
N GLY A 71 8.76 -11.41 4.23
CA GLY A 71 9.86 -10.51 4.58
C GLY A 71 9.53 -9.02 4.54
N PHE A 72 8.27 -8.64 4.34
CA PHE A 72 7.85 -7.24 4.34
C PHE A 72 7.59 -6.70 5.75
N ILE A 73 7.82 -5.40 5.93
CA ILE A 73 7.59 -4.71 7.21
C ILE A 73 6.52 -3.64 7.01
N LEU A 74 5.51 -3.63 7.87
CA LEU A 74 4.51 -2.58 7.93
C LEU A 74 5.11 -1.31 8.54
N LYS A 75 5.04 -0.20 7.80
CA LYS A 75 5.47 1.13 8.28
C LYS A 75 4.29 2.11 8.29
N ARG A 76 4.37 3.13 9.13
CA ARG A 76 3.40 4.22 9.11
C ARG A 76 3.68 5.10 7.90
N LEU A 77 2.63 5.57 7.25
CA LEU A 77 2.75 6.48 6.10
C LEU A 77 3.50 7.78 6.48
N SER A 78 3.38 8.23 7.72
CA SER A 78 4.10 9.41 8.24
C SER A 78 5.61 9.22 8.35
N ASP A 79 6.10 7.97 8.40
CA ASP A 79 7.53 7.67 8.47
C ASP A 79 8.17 7.72 7.07
N LEU A 80 7.35 7.68 6.01
CA LEU A 80 7.78 7.91 4.63
C LEU A 80 7.98 9.40 4.41
N LYS A 81 9.16 9.90 4.80
CA LYS A 81 9.59 11.24 4.42
C LYS A 81 9.97 11.25 2.94
N GLU A 82 9.05 11.58 2.05
CA GLU A 82 9.38 11.92 0.66
C GLU A 82 9.39 13.45 0.47
N THR A 83 10.56 14.05 0.65
CA THR A 83 10.97 15.19 -0.15
C THR A 83 11.75 14.69 -1.36
N GLU A 84 11.08 13.94 -2.25
CA GLU A 84 11.46 13.85 -3.65
C GLU A 84 10.35 14.51 -4.45
N VAL A 85 10.26 15.83 -4.31
CA VAL A 85 9.55 16.64 -5.29
C VAL A 85 10.32 16.44 -6.59
N PRO A 86 9.72 15.92 -7.68
CA PRO A 86 10.41 15.87 -8.95
C PRO A 86 10.83 17.30 -9.27
N SER A 87 12.13 17.54 -9.45
CA SER A 87 12.61 18.82 -9.96
C SER A 87 11.86 19.10 -11.24
N ILE A 88 11.04 20.14 -11.25
CA ILE A 88 10.42 20.64 -12.47
C ILE A 88 11.58 21.14 -13.32
N ILE A 89 11.91 20.41 -14.39
CA ILE A 89 12.82 20.84 -15.45
C ILE A 89 12.04 21.82 -16.36
#